data_AF-A0A838QZZ3-F1
#
_entry.id   AF-A0A838QZZ3-F1
#
_cell.length_a   1.000
_cell.length_b   1.000
_cell.length_c   1.000
_cell.angle_alpha   90.00
_cell.angle_beta   90.00
_cell.angle_gamma   90.00
#
_symmetry.space_group_name_H-M   'P 1'
#
loop_
_entity.id
_entity.type
_entity.pdbx_description
1 polymer ?
#
loop_
_entity_poly.entity_id
_entity_poly.type
_entity_poly.pdbx_seq_one_letter_code
_entity_poly.pdbx_strand_id
1 'polypeptide(L)' 'VWKADYGSTTKADADGNGNGVVDGGDFLVWQRTLGQNLGAPTVAAVAAIPEPAAATLALFGAAALLRCRRK' A
#
# COMPACT_ATOMS: atom_id res chain seq x y z
N VAL A 1 14.64 -5.91 -5.09
CA VAL A 1 15.89 -5.36 -4.53
C VAL A 1 16.56 -6.47 -3.74
N TRP A 2 16.33 -6.64 -2.42
CA TRP A 2 16.99 -7.69 -1.62
C TRP A 2 17.07 -9.10 -2.26
N LYS A 3 15.94 -9.67 -2.71
CA LYS A 3 15.95 -11.01 -3.34
C LYS A 3 16.69 -11.08 -4.68
N ALA A 4 16.76 -9.97 -5.41
CA ALA A 4 17.49 -9.88 -6.66
C ALA A 4 19.01 -9.74 -6.44
N ASP A 5 19.40 -9.22 -5.27
CA ASP A 5 20.79 -8.92 -4.91
C ASP A 5 21.38 -9.94 -3.91
N TYR A 6 20.66 -11.02 -3.59
CA TYR A 6 21.09 -12.03 -2.62
C TYR A 6 22.46 -12.65 -2.97
N GLY A 7 23.38 -12.67 -2.02
CA GLY A 7 24.77 -13.09 -2.18
C GLY A 7 25.70 -12.04 -2.79
N SER A 8 25.19 -10.85 -3.13
CA SER A 8 26.01 -9.76 -3.68
C SER A 8 26.91 -9.15 -2.61
N THR A 9 28.15 -8.85 -2.98
CA THR A 9 29.13 -8.13 -2.14
C THR A 9 29.46 -6.73 -2.67
N THR A 10 28.80 -6.32 -3.76
CA THR A 10 29.06 -5.03 -4.43
C THR A 10 27.86 -4.10 -4.38
N LYS A 11 26.71 -4.58 -3.89
CA LYS A 11 25.45 -3.83 -3.78
C LYS A 11 25.23 -3.36 -2.35
N ALA A 12 26.02 -2.37 -1.94
CA ALA A 12 25.96 -1.80 -0.59
C ALA A 12 24.57 -1.25 -0.21
N ASP A 13 23.77 -0.80 -1.19
CA ASP A 13 22.42 -0.29 -0.94
C ASP A 13 21.45 -1.36 -0.37
N ALA A 14 21.78 -2.65 -0.54
CA ALA A 14 21.00 -3.77 -0.02
C ALA A 14 21.62 -4.44 1.22
N ASP A 15 22.81 -3.98 1.65
CA ASP A 15 23.51 -4.41 2.87
C ASP A 15 22.99 -3.60 4.07
N GLY A 16 21.81 -3.98 4.54
CA GLY A 16 21.12 -3.31 5.64
C GLY A 16 21.82 -3.46 6.99
N ASN A 17 22.75 -4.42 7.14
CA ASN A 17 23.47 -4.65 8.38
C ASN A 17 24.96 -4.21 8.35
N GLY A 18 25.51 -3.90 7.18
CA GLY A 18 26.85 -3.35 6.98
C GLY A 18 27.98 -4.38 7.00
N ASN A 19 27.69 -5.67 6.76
CA ASN A 19 28.69 -6.74 6.81
C ASN A 19 29.38 -7.03 5.47
N GLY A 20 29.01 -6.31 4.41
CA GLY A 20 29.59 -6.46 3.07
C GLY A 20 28.98 -7.60 2.24
N VAL A 21 27.88 -8.21 2.67
CA VAL A 21 27.15 -9.23 1.90
C VAL A 21 25.64 -9.07 2.05
N VAL A 22 24.93 -9.13 0.93
CA VAL A 22 23.46 -9.08 0.93
C VAL A 22 22.90 -10.47 1.22
N ASP A 23 22.36 -10.71 2.40
CA ASP A 23 21.82 -12.01 2.83
C ASP A 23 20.62 -11.89 3.77
N GLY A 24 20.24 -13.01 4.42
CA GLY A 24 19.11 -13.07 5.35
C GLY A 24 19.21 -12.07 6.51
N GLY A 25 20.40 -11.70 6.94
CA GLY A 25 20.65 -10.71 7.98
C GLY A 25 20.07 -9.34 7.62
N ASP A 26 20.22 -8.91 6.37
CA ASP A 26 19.70 -7.62 5.89
C ASP A 26 18.18 -7.60 5.85
N PHE A 27 17.59 -8.71 5.44
CA PHE A 27 16.14 -8.86 5.45
C PHE A 27 15.57 -8.73 6.86
N LEU A 28 16.25 -9.31 7.86
CA LEU A 28 15.84 -9.19 9.26
C LEU A 28 15.95 -7.75 9.78
N VAL A 29 16.98 -6.99 9.36
CA VAL A 29 17.09 -5.57 9.70
C VAL A 29 15.91 -4.79 9.12
N TRP A 30 15.56 -5.01 7.85
CA TRP A 30 14.39 -4.39 7.24
C TRP A 30 13.10 -4.76 7.99
N GLN A 31 12.88 -6.04 8.30
CA GLN A 31 11.66 -6.46 9.02
C GLN A 31 11.54 -5.80 10.38
N ARG A 32 12.65 -5.67 11.12
CA ARG A 32 12.67 -5.06 12.45
C ARG A 32 12.42 -3.55 12.40
N THR A 33 12.89 -2.89 11.35
CA THR A 33 12.79 -1.44 11.18
C THR A 33 11.55 -1.00 10.41
N LEU A 34 10.81 -1.95 9.80
CA LEU A 34 9.58 -1.68 9.08
C LEU A 34 8.57 -1.01 10.00
N GLY A 35 8.20 0.24 9.67
CA GLY A 35 7.27 1.03 10.46
C GLY A 35 7.89 1.82 11.62
N GLN A 36 9.14 1.58 12.01
CA GLN A 36 9.80 2.33 13.09
C GLN A 36 10.17 3.76 12.70
N ASN A 37 10.42 4.00 11.41
CA ASN A 37 10.77 5.34 10.88
C ASN A 37 9.54 6.13 10.41
N LEU A 38 8.34 5.58 10.57
CA LEU A 38 7.10 6.34 10.37
C LEU A 38 6.88 7.09 11.68
N GLY A 39 7.31 8.37 11.75
CA GLY A 39 6.93 9.25 12.86
C GLY A 39 5.44 9.13 13.17
N ALA A 40 5.05 9.39 14.44
CA ALA A 40 3.72 9.16 15.02
C ALA A 40 2.63 8.99 13.95
N PRO A 41 1.95 7.82 13.88
CA PRO A 41 1.17 7.44 12.70
C PRO A 41 0.22 8.57 12.33
N THR A 42 0.59 9.33 11.30
CA THR A 42 -0.34 10.23 10.65
C THR A 42 -1.28 9.31 9.91
N VAL A 43 -2.32 8.87 10.60
CA VAL A 43 -3.46 8.19 9.98
C VAL A 43 -4.01 9.16 8.97
N ALA A 44 -3.58 9.00 7.71
CA ALA A 44 -4.17 9.71 6.60
C ALA A 44 -5.67 9.39 6.66
N ALA A 45 -6.50 10.43 6.69
CA ALA A 45 -7.94 10.24 6.61
C ALA A 45 -8.23 9.40 5.36
N VAL A 46 -8.71 8.18 5.56
CA VAL A 46 -9.12 7.31 4.46
C VAL A 46 -10.37 7.94 3.89
N ALA A 47 -10.21 8.76 2.85
CA ALA A 47 -11.33 9.23 2.07
C ALA A 47 -12.03 7.99 1.50
N ALA A 48 -13.29 7.80 1.84
CA ALA A 48 -14.08 6.68 1.34
C ALA A 48 -14.06 6.74 -0.19
N ILE A 49 -13.40 5.76 -0.82
CA ILE A 49 -13.44 5.59 -2.27
C ILE A 49 -14.86 5.13 -2.58
N PRO A 50 -15.69 5.91 -3.29
CA PRO A 50 -17.04 5.50 -3.60
C PRO A 50 -17.00 4.22 -4.43
N GLU A 51 -17.57 3.13 -3.91
CA GLU A 51 -17.57 1.87 -4.64
C GLU A 51 -18.46 1.97 -5.90
N PRO A 52 -18.09 1.29 -7.01
CA PRO A 52 -18.86 1.33 -8.25
C PRO A 52 -20.36 0.99 -8.07
N ALA A 53 -20.69 0.14 -7.08
CA ALA A 53 -22.06 -0.24 -6.77
C ALA A 53 -22.92 0.91 -6.20
N ALA A 54 -22.32 1.85 -5.46
CA ALA A 54 -23.06 3.01 -4.95
C ALA A 54 -23.49 3.93 -6.10
N ALA A 55 -22.61 4.10 -7.10
CA ALA A 55 -22.93 4.87 -8.30
C ALA A 55 -24.01 4.21 -9.16
N THR A 56 -23.96 2.88 -9.34
CA THR A 56 -24.99 2.16 -10.11
C THR A 56 -26.34 2.21 -9.41
N LEU A 57 -26.41 2.00 -8.10
CA LEU A 57 -27.66 2.10 -7.32
C LEU A 57 -28.25 3.52 -7.38
N ALA A 58 -27.42 4.56 -7.30
CA ALA A 58 -27.88 5.94 -7.44
C ALA A 58 -28.49 6.23 -8.81
N LEU A 59 -27.89 5.71 -9.89
CA LEU A 59 -28.43 5.85 -11.26
C LEU A 59 -29.77 5.12 -11.43
N PHE A 60 -29.88 3.87 -10.93
CA PHE A 60 -31.15 3.14 -10.97
C PHE A 60 -32.23 3.82 -10.13
N GLY A 61 -31.88 4.33 -8.94
CA GLY A 61 -32.78 5.11 -8.10
C GLY A 61 -33.27 6.38 -8.79
N ALA A 62 -32.36 7.15 -9.39
CA ALA A 62 -32.71 8.37 -10.12
C ALA A 62 -33.62 8.07 -11.34
N ALA A 63 -33.34 7.01 -12.09
CA ALA A 63 -34.16 6.58 -13.21
C ALA A 63 -35.58 6.17 -12.76
N ALA A 64 -35.69 5.42 -11.66
CA ALA A 64 -36.98 5.04 -11.07
C ALA A 64 -37.78 6.26 -10.62
N LEU A 65 -37.14 7.23 -9.94
CA LEU A 65 -37.78 8.47 -9.50
C LEU A 65 -38.27 9.31 -10.68
N LEU A 66 -37.47 9.47 -11.75
CA LEU A 66 -37.88 10.18 -12.96
C LEU A 66 -39.02 9.47 -13.70
N ARG A 67 -39.11 8.13 -13.61
CA ARG A 67 -40.20 7.33 -14.19
C ARG A 67 -41.50 7.51 -13.40
N CYS A 68 -41.43 7.51 -12.06
CA CYS A 68 -42.59 7.74 -11.18
C CYS A 68 -43.14 9.16 -11.29
N ARG A 69 -42.28 10.16 -11.54
CA ARG A 69 -42.70 11.56 -11.73
C ARG A 69 -43.38 11.86 -13.08
N ARG A 70 -43.28 10.94 -14.04
CA ARG A 70 -43.87 11.03 -15.39
C ARG A 70 -45.18 10.25 -15.53
N LYS A 71 -45.58 9.56 -14.47
CA LYS A 71 -46.87 8.87 -14.32
C LYS A 71 -47.79 9.75 -13.51
#